data_AF-A0A0X8H245-F1
#
_entry.id   AF-A0A0X8H245-F1
#
_cell.length_a   1.000
_cell.length_b   1.000
_cell.length_c   1.000
_cell.angle_alpha   90.00
_cell.angle_beta   90.00
_cell.angle_gamma   90.00
#
_symmetry.space_group_name_H-M   'P 1'
#
loop_
_entity.id
_entity.type
_entity.pdbx_description
1 polymer ?
#
loop_
_entity_poly.entity_id
_entity_poly.type
_entity_poly.pdbx_seq_one_letter_code
_entity_poly.pdbx_strand_id
1 'polypeptide(L)'
;MNSKLKKQSVYAFNAGVARYEEIARQFGDLSNQLYSVRKGVVNVIRVIENQINLISNTPKSFHTDLQNINLEILSFKDKQGEIEKATLEVKAAKGGTGVGVTFSALGLAVATMGPSAAMSVATTFGVASTGTAISSLSGAAATNAALAWLGGGALSVGGGGMTSGAAFIALVGPVGFTIAGIMLTTSIGSGFFASQKNKEIAQKLNEERENLERVILKFEHLNQKISAILETTLNQVDGVIEASSRISKADFSLYSREEKLYAGILVNTTLTLAQLVNKELSLDD
;
A
#
# COMPACT_ATOMS: atom_id res chain seq x y z
N MET A 1 -28.56 5.95 -34.00
CA MET A 1 -27.65 4.88 -33.54
C MET A 1 -26.56 5.39 -32.58
N ASN A 2 -25.80 6.44 -32.93
CA ASN A 2 -24.62 6.89 -32.15
C ASN A 2 -24.95 7.49 -30.75
N SER A 3 -26.15 8.06 -30.56
CA SER A 3 -26.59 8.55 -29.24
C SER A 3 -26.80 7.41 -28.22
N LYS A 4 -27.27 6.24 -28.67
CA LYS A 4 -27.43 5.04 -27.82
C LYS A 4 -26.08 4.44 -27.43
N LEU A 5 -25.14 4.38 -28.37
CA LEU A 5 -23.76 3.92 -28.17
C LEU A 5 -23.03 4.77 -27.11
N LYS A 6 -23.19 6.09 -27.18
CA LYS A 6 -22.69 7.02 -26.16
C LYS A 6 -23.30 6.75 -24.78
N LYS A 7 -24.64 6.65 -24.68
CA LYS A 7 -25.31 6.40 -23.39
C LYS A 7 -24.84 5.09 -22.74
N GLN A 8 -24.66 4.04 -23.53
CA GLN A 8 -24.11 2.76 -23.05
C GLN A 8 -22.66 2.91 -22.55
N SER A 9 -21.83 3.66 -23.27
CA SER A 9 -20.43 3.89 -22.88
C SER A 9 -20.32 4.67 -21.57
N VAL A 10 -21.17 5.68 -21.37
CA VAL A 10 -21.26 6.44 -20.10
C VAL A 10 -21.70 5.55 -18.94
N TYR A 11 -22.73 4.72 -19.14
CA TYR A 11 -23.19 3.80 -18.11
C TYR A 11 -22.10 2.79 -17.72
N ALA A 12 -21.44 2.18 -18.71
CA ALA A 12 -20.36 1.23 -18.49
C ALA A 12 -19.15 1.87 -17.78
N PHE A 13 -18.80 3.11 -18.14
CA PHE A 13 -17.75 3.86 -17.47
C PHE A 13 -18.10 4.14 -16.00
N ASN A 14 -19.31 4.64 -15.72
CA ASN A 14 -19.75 4.90 -14.35
C ASN A 14 -19.81 3.63 -13.49
N ALA A 15 -20.20 2.49 -14.07
CA ALA A 15 -20.14 1.20 -13.38
C ALA A 15 -18.70 0.80 -13.03
N GLY A 16 -17.75 1.05 -13.95
CA GLY A 16 -16.32 0.86 -13.69
C GLY A 16 -15.82 1.75 -12.56
N VAL A 17 -16.22 3.02 -12.53
CA VAL A 17 -15.86 3.98 -11.46
C VAL A 17 -16.36 3.49 -10.11
N ALA A 18 -17.61 3.04 -10.01
CA ALA A 18 -18.17 2.53 -8.75
C ALA A 18 -17.43 1.29 -8.24
N ARG A 19 -17.07 0.34 -9.12
CA ARG A 19 -16.24 -0.82 -8.75
C ARG A 19 -14.86 -0.39 -8.30
N TYR A 20 -14.27 0.57 -8.99
CA TYR A 20 -12.97 1.11 -8.64
C TYR A 20 -12.98 1.77 -7.25
N GLU A 21 -13.96 2.61 -6.94
CA GLU A 21 -14.11 3.24 -5.63
C GLU A 21 -14.16 2.21 -4.50
N GLU A 22 -14.90 1.12 -4.70
CA GLU A 22 -15.00 0.03 -3.72
C GLU A 22 -13.67 -0.71 -3.54
N ILE A 23 -13.00 -1.08 -4.62
CA ILE A 23 -11.70 -1.77 -4.57
C ILE A 23 -10.61 -0.89 -3.95
N ALA A 24 -10.59 0.40 -4.27
CA ALA A 24 -9.69 1.37 -3.66
C ALA A 24 -9.98 1.53 -2.16
N ARG A 25 -11.26 1.65 -1.77
CA ARG A 25 -11.63 1.70 -0.34
C ARG A 25 -11.11 0.48 0.43
N GLN A 26 -11.31 -0.73 -0.12
CA GLN A 26 -10.78 -1.96 0.46
C GLN A 26 -9.25 -1.94 0.60
N PHE A 27 -8.53 -1.43 -0.41
CA PHE A 27 -7.09 -1.29 -0.35
C PHE A 27 -6.63 -0.32 0.73
N GLY A 28 -7.32 0.82 0.89
CA GLY A 28 -7.07 1.76 1.97
C GLY A 28 -7.27 1.12 3.34
N ASP A 29 -8.36 0.37 3.53
CA ASP A 29 -8.67 -0.34 4.77
C ASP A 29 -7.61 -1.40 5.11
N LEU A 30 -7.26 -2.25 4.14
CA LEU A 30 -6.24 -3.28 4.27
C LEU A 30 -4.84 -2.70 4.54
N SER A 31 -4.47 -1.61 3.87
CA SER A 31 -3.20 -0.92 4.10
C SER A 31 -3.11 -0.34 5.51
N ASN A 32 -4.20 0.24 6.02
CA ASN A 32 -4.31 0.72 7.39
C ASN A 32 -4.17 -0.42 8.42
N GLN A 33 -4.81 -1.56 8.14
CA GLN A 33 -4.72 -2.74 8.98
C GLN A 33 -3.28 -3.28 9.00
N LEU A 34 -2.65 -3.42 7.83
CA LEU A 34 -1.26 -3.87 7.70
C LEU A 34 -0.31 -2.99 8.51
N TYR A 35 -0.43 -1.67 8.39
CA TYR A 35 0.39 -0.75 9.17
C TYR A 35 0.17 -0.89 10.69
N SER A 36 -1.09 -1.04 11.11
CA SER A 36 -1.43 -1.20 12.53
C SER A 36 -0.85 -2.50 13.09
N VAL A 37 -0.95 -3.60 12.35
CA VAL A 37 -0.35 -4.90 12.70
C VAL A 37 1.18 -4.77 12.80
N ARG A 38 1.84 -4.14 11.82
CA ARG A 38 3.29 -3.93 11.84
C ARG A 38 3.78 -3.19 13.07
N LYS A 39 3.08 -2.12 13.49
CA LYS A 39 3.36 -1.42 14.75
C LYS A 39 3.23 -2.34 15.96
N GLY A 40 2.19 -3.19 16.00
CA GLY A 40 2.01 -4.19 17.04
C GLY A 40 3.17 -5.19 17.08
N VAL A 41 3.57 -5.70 15.91
CA VAL A 41 4.68 -6.65 15.75
C VAL A 41 5.99 -6.06 16.25
N VAL A 42 6.30 -4.79 15.97
CA VAL A 42 7.50 -4.13 16.53
C VAL A 42 7.51 -4.16 18.05
N ASN A 43 6.36 -4.00 18.71
CA ASN A 43 6.28 -4.12 20.17
C ASN A 43 6.51 -5.56 20.64
N VAL A 44 5.92 -6.55 19.95
CA VAL A 44 6.13 -7.97 20.24
C VAL A 44 7.62 -8.33 20.13
N ILE A 45 8.26 -7.93 19.03
CA ILE A 45 9.69 -8.19 18.82
C ILE A 45 10.53 -7.61 19.96
N ARG A 46 10.28 -6.36 20.39
CA ARG A 46 11.03 -5.74 21.50
C ARG A 46 10.89 -6.51 22.83
N VAL A 47 9.71 -7.07 23.10
CA VAL A 47 9.49 -7.92 24.30
C VAL A 47 10.35 -9.17 24.21
N ILE A 48 10.38 -9.82 23.04
CA ILE A 48 11.17 -11.04 22.81
C ILE A 48 12.67 -10.76 22.82
N GLU A 49 13.13 -9.66 22.22
CA GLU A 49 14.53 -9.25 22.29
C GLU A 49 15.00 -9.05 23.73
N ASN A 50 14.18 -8.38 24.56
CA ASN A 50 14.46 -8.22 25.98
C ASN A 50 14.52 -9.57 26.69
N GLN A 51 13.58 -10.48 26.41
CA GLN A 51 13.58 -11.83 26.97
C GLN A 51 14.86 -12.59 26.60
N ILE A 52 15.28 -12.56 25.33
CA ILE A 52 16.48 -13.25 24.85
C ILE A 52 17.74 -12.64 25.46
N ASN A 53 17.81 -11.31 25.59
CA ASN A 53 18.95 -10.61 26.18
C ASN A 53 19.15 -10.91 27.68
N LEU A 54 18.11 -11.36 28.37
CA LEU A 54 18.20 -11.83 29.76
C LEU A 54 18.75 -13.26 29.86
N ILE A 55 18.80 -14.01 28.77
CA ILE A 55 19.34 -15.37 28.75
C ILE A 55 20.87 -15.29 28.67
N SER A 56 21.54 -15.82 29.70
CA SER A 56 22.99 -15.94 29.74
C SER A 56 23.49 -17.09 28.86
N ASN A 57 24.74 -17.01 28.40
CA ASN A 57 25.42 -18.04 27.61
C ASN A 57 24.73 -18.41 26.28
N THR A 58 24.09 -17.44 25.62
CA THR A 58 23.45 -17.65 24.31
C THR A 58 24.48 -17.89 23.19
N PRO A 59 24.13 -18.65 22.14
CA PRO A 59 25.02 -18.87 21.00
C PRO A 59 25.33 -17.57 20.25
N LYS A 60 26.52 -17.48 19.65
CA LYS A 60 26.90 -16.32 18.82
C LYS A 60 25.94 -16.04 17.67
N SER A 61 25.30 -17.08 17.11
CA SER A 61 24.29 -16.92 16.05
C SER A 61 23.10 -16.06 16.49
N PHE A 62 22.68 -16.15 17.75
CA PHE A 62 21.57 -15.34 18.26
C PHE A 62 21.95 -13.86 18.28
N HIS A 63 23.20 -13.52 18.58
CA HIS A 63 23.65 -12.15 18.55
C HIS A 63 23.57 -11.55 17.13
N THR A 64 23.99 -12.31 16.12
CA THR A 64 23.88 -11.89 14.71
C THR A 64 22.42 -11.70 14.29
N ASP A 65 21.54 -12.64 14.65
CA ASP A 65 20.12 -12.55 14.30
C ASP A 65 19.44 -11.36 15.00
N LEU A 66 19.76 -11.09 16.27
CA LEU A 66 19.28 -9.92 17.01
C LEU A 66 19.78 -8.59 16.41
N GLN A 67 21.01 -8.54 15.90
CA GLN A 67 21.48 -7.36 15.17
C GLN A 67 20.66 -7.13 13.90
N ASN A 68 20.41 -8.19 13.12
CA ASN A 68 19.58 -8.10 11.91
C ASN A 68 18.15 -7.67 12.24
N ILE A 69 17.55 -8.21 13.29
CA ILE A 69 16.23 -7.79 13.80
C ILE A 69 16.24 -6.28 14.11
N ASN A 70 17.26 -5.78 14.80
CA ASN A 70 17.35 -4.36 15.14
C ASN A 70 17.46 -3.48 13.89
N LEU A 71 18.24 -3.89 12.88
CA LEU A 71 18.34 -3.16 11.61
C LEU A 71 16.99 -3.06 10.90
N GLU A 72 16.21 -4.14 10.87
CA GLU A 72 14.86 -4.13 10.32
C GLU A 72 13.94 -3.18 11.10
N ILE A 73 13.94 -3.23 12.44
CA ILE A 73 13.12 -2.32 13.26
C ILE A 73 13.50 -0.86 13.04
N LEU A 74 14.79 -0.55 12.94
CA LEU A 74 15.27 0.80 12.68
C LEU A 74 14.80 1.27 11.30
N SER A 75 14.95 0.44 10.26
CA SER A 75 14.45 0.77 8.92
C SER A 75 12.94 1.06 8.93
N PHE A 76 12.15 0.27 9.65
CA PHE A 76 10.72 0.52 9.76
C PHE A 76 10.42 1.85 10.46
N LYS A 77 11.10 2.15 11.58
CA LYS A 77 10.93 3.42 12.31
C LYS A 77 11.29 4.64 11.47
N ASP A 78 12.35 4.54 10.66
CA ASP A 78 12.75 5.61 9.75
C ASP A 78 11.63 5.89 8.74
N LYS A 79 11.07 4.83 8.12
CA LYS A 79 9.91 4.93 7.23
C LYS A 79 8.71 5.56 7.95
N GLN A 80 8.44 5.18 9.21
CA GLN A 80 7.36 5.81 10.00
C GLN A 80 7.56 7.32 10.17
N GLY A 81 8.79 7.74 10.46
CA GLY A 81 9.12 9.16 10.61
C GLY A 81 8.91 9.95 9.31
N GLU A 82 9.22 9.36 8.16
CA GLU A 82 8.97 9.98 6.85
C GLU A 82 7.47 10.09 6.52
N ILE A 83 6.69 9.06 6.83
CA ILE A 83 5.23 9.08 6.69
C ILE A 83 4.63 10.19 7.56
N GLU A 84 5.09 10.32 8.80
CA GLU A 84 4.59 11.33 9.73
C GLU A 84 4.91 12.74 9.21
N LYS A 85 6.15 12.97 8.74
CA LYS A 85 6.54 14.24 8.09
C LYS A 85 5.67 14.55 6.88
N ALA A 86 5.52 13.61 5.95
CA ALA A 86 4.68 13.79 4.77
C ALA A 86 3.21 14.07 5.15
N THR A 87 2.70 13.41 6.20
CA THR A 87 1.35 13.65 6.72
C THR A 87 1.20 15.05 7.29
N LEU A 88 2.19 15.54 8.03
CA LEU A 88 2.20 16.90 8.58
C LEU A 88 2.28 17.96 7.49
N GLU A 89 3.09 17.74 6.45
CA GLU A 89 3.18 18.64 5.30
C GLU A 89 1.86 18.73 4.53
N VAL A 90 1.19 17.60 4.29
CA VAL A 90 -0.15 17.58 3.67
C VAL A 90 -1.19 18.30 4.55
N LYS A 91 -1.13 18.11 5.88
CA LYS A 91 -2.02 18.81 6.82
C LYS A 91 -1.77 20.32 6.83
N ALA A 92 -0.51 20.75 6.82
CA ALA A 92 -0.12 22.15 6.80
C ALA A 92 -0.50 22.85 5.49
N ALA A 93 -0.33 22.17 4.34
CA ALA A 93 -0.69 22.70 3.03
C ALA A 93 -2.21 22.86 2.81
N LYS A 94 -3.05 22.10 3.54
CA LYS A 94 -4.52 22.12 3.40
C LYS A 94 -5.26 23.09 4.31
N GLY A 95 -4.55 24.01 4.97
CA GLY A 95 -5.07 25.06 5.87
C GLY A 95 -6.60 25.22 5.92
N GLY A 96 -7.27 24.43 6.76
CA GLY A 96 -8.67 24.67 7.16
C GLY A 96 -9.80 24.33 6.18
N THR A 97 -9.64 23.54 5.10
CA THR A 97 -10.81 23.15 4.29
C THR A 97 -11.62 22.05 4.98
N GLY A 98 -12.73 22.43 5.63
CA GLY A 98 -13.67 21.60 6.40
C GLY A 98 -14.47 20.55 5.62
N VAL A 99 -13.83 19.81 4.71
CA VAL A 99 -14.38 18.56 4.17
C VAL A 99 -13.86 17.44 5.08
N GLY A 100 -14.74 16.58 5.60
CA GLY A 100 -14.50 15.57 6.65
C GLY A 100 -13.48 14.47 6.32
N VAL A 101 -12.25 14.84 5.98
CA VAL A 101 -11.14 13.95 5.69
C VAL A 101 -10.50 13.53 7.02
N THR A 102 -11.00 12.45 7.62
CA THR A 102 -10.33 11.81 8.76
C THR A 102 -9.05 11.13 8.27
N PHE A 103 -7.90 11.67 8.64
CA PHE A 103 -6.59 11.08 8.37
C PHE A 103 -6.32 9.94 9.37
N SER A 104 -6.09 8.72 8.89
CA SER A 104 -5.61 7.61 9.71
C SER A 104 -4.16 7.84 10.16
N ALA A 105 -3.62 6.92 10.97
CA ALA A 105 -2.22 6.93 11.41
C ALA A 105 -1.17 6.84 10.26
N LEU A 106 -1.62 6.60 9.01
CA LEU A 106 -0.81 6.65 7.78
C LEU A 106 -1.02 7.95 6.98
N GLY A 107 -1.80 8.91 7.49
CA GLY A 107 -2.26 10.05 6.69
C GLY A 107 -3.25 9.64 5.59
N LEU A 108 -3.83 8.44 5.66
CA LEU A 108 -4.85 7.97 4.73
C LEU A 108 -6.21 8.60 5.07
N ALA A 109 -6.81 9.30 4.11
CA ALA A 109 -8.20 9.72 4.17
C ALA A 109 -9.12 8.50 4.06
N VAL A 110 -9.89 8.17 5.09
CA VAL A 110 -10.68 6.91 5.14
C VAL A 110 -12.06 7.02 4.45
N ALA A 111 -12.48 8.18 3.95
CA ALA A 111 -13.80 8.30 3.31
C ALA A 111 -13.81 8.06 1.78
N THR A 112 -12.67 8.28 1.12
CA THR A 112 -12.40 8.03 -0.31
C THR A 112 -10.88 7.98 -0.46
N MET A 113 -10.31 7.04 -1.21
CA MET A 113 -8.87 7.02 -1.50
C MET A 113 -8.50 8.20 -2.41
N GLY A 114 -8.52 9.41 -1.88
CA GLY A 114 -8.15 10.60 -2.64
C GLY A 114 -6.67 10.57 -3.06
N PRO A 115 -6.26 11.49 -3.94
CA PRO A 115 -4.90 11.62 -4.43
C PRO A 115 -3.78 11.46 -3.39
N SER A 116 -3.94 12.11 -2.24
CA SER A 116 -2.96 12.09 -1.16
C SER A 116 -2.82 10.70 -0.51
N ALA A 117 -3.94 9.97 -0.39
CA ALA A 117 -3.97 8.65 0.21
C ALA A 117 -3.34 7.59 -0.70
N ALA A 118 -3.61 7.65 -2.00
CA ALA A 118 -2.97 6.77 -2.97
C ALA A 118 -1.45 7.01 -3.02
N MET A 119 -1.03 8.28 -3.04
CA MET A 119 0.39 8.65 -3.03
C MET A 119 1.09 8.22 -1.75
N SER A 120 0.47 8.39 -0.58
CA SER A 120 1.12 7.99 0.68
C SER A 120 1.35 6.48 0.76
N VAL A 121 0.39 5.68 0.27
CA VAL A 121 0.57 4.22 0.20
C VAL A 121 1.64 3.84 -0.79
N ALA A 122 1.62 4.40 -2.00
CA ALA A 122 2.63 4.15 -3.01
C ALA A 122 4.04 4.54 -2.52
N THR A 123 4.18 5.66 -1.82
CA THR A 123 5.47 6.07 -1.24
C THR A 123 5.89 5.17 -0.09
N THR A 124 4.96 4.73 0.76
CA THR A 124 5.29 3.96 1.96
C THR A 124 5.65 2.52 1.64
N PHE A 125 4.85 1.89 0.80
CA PHE A 125 4.87 0.45 0.57
C PHE A 125 5.25 0.08 -0.86
N GLY A 126 5.31 1.05 -1.77
CA GLY A 126 5.62 0.78 -3.15
C GLY A 126 7.12 0.57 -3.37
N VAL A 127 7.42 -0.16 -4.43
CA VAL A 127 8.77 -0.36 -4.94
C VAL A 127 8.85 0.28 -6.31
N ALA A 128 9.86 1.11 -6.55
CA ALA A 128 10.14 1.64 -7.88
C ALA A 128 10.54 0.47 -8.81
N SER A 129 10.35 0.62 -10.13
CA SER A 129 10.72 -0.43 -11.10
C SER A 129 12.22 -0.80 -11.12
N THR A 130 13.06 -0.10 -10.38
CA THR A 130 14.47 -0.43 -10.14
C THR A 130 14.68 -1.37 -8.94
N GLY A 131 13.61 -1.81 -8.27
CA GLY A 131 13.67 -2.59 -7.02
C GLY A 131 13.91 -1.73 -5.77
N THR A 132 14.01 -0.41 -5.92
CA THR A 132 14.23 0.52 -4.80
C THR A 132 12.92 0.79 -4.07
N ALA A 133 12.89 0.61 -2.75
CA ALA A 133 11.73 1.01 -1.94
C ALA A 133 11.46 2.52 -2.13
N ILE A 134 10.23 2.89 -2.47
CA ILE A 134 9.88 4.29 -2.74
C ILE A 134 10.02 5.11 -1.45
N SER A 135 9.84 4.48 -0.29
CA SER A 135 10.04 5.09 1.02
C SER A 135 11.47 5.60 1.20
N SER A 136 12.47 4.92 0.65
CA SER A 136 13.87 5.39 0.69
C SER A 136 14.16 6.61 -0.21
N LEU A 137 13.19 7.04 -1.01
CA LEU A 137 13.32 8.19 -1.90
C LEU A 137 12.71 9.43 -1.24
N SER A 138 13.17 10.61 -1.64
CA SER A 138 12.60 11.88 -1.18
C SER A 138 12.31 12.84 -2.33
N GLY A 139 11.47 13.84 -2.05
CA GLY A 139 11.15 14.92 -2.99
C GLY A 139 10.52 14.45 -4.31
N ALA A 140 11.03 14.99 -5.41
CA ALA A 140 10.51 14.72 -6.75
C ALA A 140 10.70 13.25 -7.16
N ALA A 141 11.78 12.58 -6.71
CA ALA A 141 12.02 11.18 -7.02
C ALA A 141 10.96 10.27 -6.39
N ALA A 142 10.64 10.48 -5.10
CA ALA A 142 9.59 9.74 -4.40
C ALA A 142 8.22 9.94 -5.06
N THR A 143 7.89 11.19 -5.38
CA THR A 143 6.61 11.54 -6.01
C THR A 143 6.48 10.88 -7.39
N ASN A 144 7.53 10.93 -8.20
CA ASN A 144 7.55 10.34 -9.54
C ASN A 144 7.48 8.82 -9.48
N ALA A 145 8.23 8.19 -8.58
CA ALA A 145 8.17 6.74 -8.38
C ALA A 145 6.79 6.30 -7.86
N ALA A 146 6.20 7.04 -6.92
CA ALA A 146 4.86 6.78 -6.41
C ALA A 146 3.79 6.92 -7.52
N LEU A 147 3.87 7.96 -8.36
CA LEU A 147 2.98 8.09 -9.52
C LEU A 147 3.20 6.95 -10.51
N ALA A 148 4.44 6.56 -10.81
CA ALA A 148 4.70 5.43 -11.68
C ALA A 148 4.13 4.13 -11.10
N TRP A 149 4.28 3.91 -9.79
CA TRP A 149 3.71 2.78 -9.07
C TRP A 149 2.17 2.78 -9.16
N LEU A 150 1.52 3.92 -8.90
CA LEU A 150 0.07 4.07 -9.08
C LEU A 150 -0.40 3.90 -10.53
N GLY A 151 0.43 4.31 -11.48
CA GLY A 151 0.26 4.05 -12.92
C GLY A 151 0.53 2.60 -13.33
N GLY A 152 0.82 1.74 -12.35
CA GLY A 152 1.01 0.32 -12.55
C GLY A 152 2.40 -0.06 -13.06
N GLY A 153 3.44 0.69 -12.68
CA GLY A 153 4.83 0.44 -13.03
C GLY A 153 5.33 1.28 -14.20
N ALA A 154 6.64 1.19 -14.49
CA ALA A 154 7.25 1.85 -15.63
C ALA A 154 6.67 1.37 -16.97
N LEU A 155 6.70 2.25 -17.98
CA LEU A 155 6.31 1.91 -19.36
C LEU A 155 7.10 0.69 -19.89
N SER A 156 8.35 0.53 -19.45
CA SER A 156 9.25 -0.55 -19.86
C SER A 156 8.79 -1.95 -19.41
N VAL A 157 7.98 -2.04 -18.35
CA VAL A 157 7.42 -3.30 -17.85
C VAL A 157 5.93 -3.45 -18.23
N GLY A 158 5.46 -2.67 -19.21
CA GLY A 158 4.05 -2.67 -19.63
C GLY A 158 3.12 -1.88 -18.70
N GLY A 159 3.68 -1.15 -17.73
CA GLY A 159 2.95 -0.20 -16.89
C GLY A 159 2.59 1.09 -17.65
N GLY A 160 1.74 1.92 -17.06
CA GLY A 160 1.36 3.21 -17.65
C GLY A 160 2.25 4.39 -17.21
N GLY A 161 3.23 4.12 -16.34
CA GLY A 161 4.17 5.10 -15.83
C GLY A 161 3.50 6.25 -15.07
N MET A 162 4.26 7.33 -14.87
CA MET A 162 3.76 8.52 -14.18
C MET A 162 2.55 9.15 -14.88
N THR A 163 2.44 9.01 -16.19
CA THR A 163 1.32 9.55 -16.97
C THR A 163 0.02 8.86 -16.60
N SER A 164 -0.03 7.53 -16.60
CA SER A 164 -1.21 6.81 -16.12
C SER A 164 -1.42 6.95 -14.62
N GLY A 165 -0.35 7.13 -13.83
CA GLY A 165 -0.46 7.44 -12.41
C GLY A 165 -1.10 8.79 -12.13
N ALA A 166 -0.73 9.82 -12.91
CA ALA A 166 -1.34 11.13 -12.84
C ALA A 166 -2.78 11.11 -13.34
N ALA A 167 -3.06 10.36 -14.41
CA ALA A 167 -4.43 10.15 -14.90
C ALA A 167 -5.27 9.39 -13.87
N PHE A 168 -4.68 8.40 -13.20
CA PHE A 168 -5.29 7.69 -12.08
C PHE A 168 -5.64 8.66 -10.96
N ILE A 169 -4.65 9.41 -10.45
CA ILE A 169 -4.85 10.44 -9.41
C ILE A 169 -5.92 11.46 -9.82
N ALA A 170 -5.95 11.85 -11.10
CA ALA A 170 -6.99 12.72 -11.62
C ALA A 170 -8.35 12.02 -11.51
N LEU A 171 -8.50 10.76 -11.97
CA LEU A 171 -9.70 9.95 -11.90
C LEU A 171 -10.24 9.74 -10.47
N VAL A 172 -9.37 9.46 -9.49
CA VAL A 172 -9.78 9.29 -8.07
C VAL A 172 -9.99 10.62 -7.34
N GLY A 173 -9.50 11.72 -7.91
CA GLY A 173 -9.71 13.05 -7.36
C GLY A 173 -11.12 13.56 -7.63
N PRO A 174 -11.57 14.60 -6.91
CA PRO A 174 -12.81 15.32 -7.25
C PRO A 174 -12.81 15.87 -8.69
N VAL A 175 -11.63 15.94 -9.34
CA VAL A 175 -11.42 16.39 -10.72
C VAL A 175 -11.66 15.26 -11.74
N GLY A 176 -11.55 13.99 -11.39
CA GLY A 176 -11.76 12.85 -12.30
C GLY A 176 -13.19 12.73 -12.75
N PHE A 177 -14.09 13.01 -11.82
CA PHE A 177 -15.50 13.27 -12.05
C PHE A 177 -15.75 14.38 -13.07
N THR A 178 -14.82 15.32 -13.27
CA THR A 178 -15.00 16.43 -14.22
C THR A 178 -14.76 16.02 -15.67
N ILE A 179 -13.89 15.06 -16.00
CA ILE A 179 -13.71 14.64 -17.40
C ILE A 179 -14.98 13.93 -17.90
N ALA A 180 -15.52 13.01 -17.08
CA ALA A 180 -16.83 12.39 -17.34
C ALA A 180 -17.97 13.43 -17.27
N GLY A 181 -17.92 14.35 -16.31
CA GLY A 181 -18.92 15.42 -16.12
C GLY A 181 -18.95 16.45 -17.25
N ILE A 182 -17.81 16.82 -17.82
CA ILE A 182 -17.66 17.77 -18.94
C ILE A 182 -18.08 17.09 -20.25
N MET A 183 -17.77 15.81 -20.45
CA MET A 183 -18.29 15.01 -21.59
C MET A 183 -19.83 14.86 -21.52
N LEU A 184 -20.41 14.85 -20.33
CA LEU A 184 -21.86 14.87 -20.09
C LEU A 184 -22.48 16.24 -20.39
N THR A 185 -21.89 17.35 -19.93
CA THR A 185 -22.46 18.70 -20.05
C THR A 185 -22.29 19.36 -21.42
N THR A 186 -21.22 19.07 -22.16
CA THR A 186 -20.96 19.66 -23.50
C THR A 186 -21.88 19.16 -24.62
N SER A 187 -22.91 18.36 -24.30
CA SER A 187 -23.66 17.58 -25.27
C SER A 187 -25.15 17.91 -25.42
N ILE A 188 -25.60 19.04 -24.88
CA ILE A 188 -26.98 19.53 -25.04
C ILE A 188 -27.17 20.32 -26.36
N GLY A 189 -26.12 20.50 -27.17
CA GLY A 189 -26.20 21.22 -28.45
C GLY A 189 -26.63 20.34 -29.63
N SER A 190 -27.86 20.54 -30.11
CA SER A 190 -28.48 19.95 -31.31
C SER A 190 -27.75 20.34 -32.61
N GLY A 191 -27.49 19.38 -33.50
CA GLY A 191 -27.06 19.68 -34.87
C GLY A 191 -26.30 18.56 -35.57
N PHE A 192 -26.45 18.50 -36.89
CA PHE A 192 -25.99 17.49 -37.87
C PHE A 192 -24.53 16.98 -37.72
N PHE A 193 -23.67 17.69 -36.98
CA PHE A 193 -22.29 17.30 -36.63
C PHE A 193 -22.16 16.40 -35.37
N ALA A 194 -23.27 16.06 -34.73
CA ALA A 194 -23.29 15.27 -33.49
C ALA A 194 -22.88 13.80 -33.67
N SER A 195 -22.97 13.22 -34.87
CA SER A 195 -22.72 11.78 -35.07
C SER A 195 -21.23 11.41 -34.91
N GLN A 196 -20.33 12.21 -35.47
CA GLN A 196 -18.87 12.02 -35.40
C GLN A 196 -18.37 12.30 -33.98
N LYS A 197 -18.79 13.42 -33.38
CA LYS A 197 -18.46 13.79 -32.00
C LYS A 197 -18.95 12.74 -30.99
N ASN A 198 -20.16 12.20 -31.17
CA ASN A 198 -20.66 11.13 -30.29
C ASN A 198 -19.85 9.84 -30.40
N LYS A 199 -19.32 9.52 -31.59
CA LYS A 199 -18.43 8.36 -31.79
C LYS A 199 -17.08 8.56 -31.13
N GLU A 200 -16.47 9.74 -31.31
CA GLU A 200 -15.19 10.09 -30.67
C GLU A 200 -15.30 10.09 -29.14
N ILE A 201 -16.38 10.64 -28.60
CA ILE A 201 -16.67 10.62 -27.15
C ILE A 201 -16.80 9.18 -26.64
N ALA A 202 -17.53 8.32 -27.37
CA ALA A 202 -17.69 6.93 -26.98
C ALA A 202 -16.37 6.15 -27.04
N GLN A 203 -15.51 6.43 -28.03
CA GLN A 203 -14.18 5.83 -28.11
C GLN A 203 -13.30 6.24 -26.93
N LYS A 204 -13.20 7.54 -26.63
CA LYS A 204 -12.45 8.04 -25.46
C LYS A 204 -12.97 7.45 -24.14
N LEU A 205 -14.29 7.37 -23.95
CA LEU A 205 -14.86 6.74 -22.76
C LEU A 205 -14.53 5.24 -22.66
N ASN A 206 -14.45 4.53 -23.78
CA ASN A 206 -14.07 3.13 -23.76
C ASN A 206 -12.56 2.94 -23.49
N GLU A 207 -11.70 3.80 -24.03
CA GLU A 207 -10.26 3.82 -23.72
C GLU A 207 -10.01 4.11 -22.24
N GLU A 208 -10.69 5.11 -21.68
CA GLU A 208 -10.61 5.43 -20.25
C GLU A 208 -11.15 4.29 -19.37
N ARG A 209 -12.21 3.60 -19.81
CA ARG A 209 -12.74 2.41 -19.12
C ARG A 209 -11.72 1.26 -19.14
N GLU A 210 -11.03 1.03 -20.24
CA GLU A 210 -9.99 -0.01 -20.33
C GLU A 210 -8.79 0.32 -19.44
N ASN A 211 -8.40 1.59 -19.36
CA ASN A 211 -7.38 2.05 -18.41
C ASN A 211 -7.83 1.82 -16.96
N LEU A 212 -9.08 2.18 -16.64
CA LEU A 212 -9.67 2.00 -15.32
C LEU A 212 -9.73 0.52 -14.92
N GLU A 213 -10.12 -0.37 -15.84
CA GLU A 213 -10.17 -1.81 -15.57
C GLU A 213 -8.78 -2.39 -15.28
N ARG A 214 -7.75 -1.95 -16.00
CA ARG A 214 -6.36 -2.34 -15.70
C ARG A 214 -5.92 -1.91 -14.30
N VAL A 215 -6.33 -0.73 -13.87
CA VAL A 215 -6.07 -0.25 -12.51
C VAL A 215 -6.82 -1.09 -11.48
N ILE A 216 -8.12 -1.37 -11.70
CA ILE A 216 -8.94 -2.20 -10.79
C ILE A 216 -8.26 -3.54 -10.54
N LEU A 217 -7.85 -4.25 -11.59
CA LEU A 217 -7.18 -5.54 -11.48
C LEU A 217 -5.89 -5.47 -10.64
N LYS A 218 -5.13 -4.38 -10.75
CA LYS A 218 -3.91 -4.17 -9.96
C LYS A 218 -4.22 -3.95 -8.48
N PHE A 219 -5.22 -3.14 -8.16
CA PHE A 219 -5.65 -2.96 -6.77
C PHE A 219 -6.23 -4.25 -6.17
N GLU A 220 -6.96 -5.05 -6.96
CA GLU A 220 -7.41 -6.39 -6.55
C GLU A 220 -6.23 -7.30 -6.19
N HIS A 221 -5.19 -7.34 -7.04
CA HIS A 221 -3.97 -8.10 -6.77
C HIS A 221 -3.24 -7.60 -5.52
N LEU A 222 -3.12 -6.28 -5.35
CA LEU A 222 -2.53 -5.67 -4.15
C LEU A 222 -3.32 -6.00 -2.88
N ASN A 223 -4.66 -6.01 -2.94
CA ASN A 223 -5.53 -6.40 -1.83
C ASN A 223 -5.28 -7.85 -1.40
N GLN A 224 -5.11 -8.75 -2.37
CA GLN A 224 -4.76 -10.15 -2.11
C GLN A 224 -3.36 -10.26 -1.48
N LYS A 225 -2.38 -9.51 -2.00
CA LYS A 225 -1.01 -9.49 -1.46
C LYS A 225 -0.97 -8.97 -0.02
N ILE A 226 -1.67 -7.88 0.29
CA ILE A 226 -1.76 -7.35 1.66
C ILE A 226 -2.43 -8.37 2.57
N SER A 227 -3.54 -8.97 2.15
CA SER A 227 -4.24 -10.00 2.93
C SER A 227 -3.33 -11.19 3.26
N ALA A 228 -2.57 -11.69 2.28
CA ALA A 228 -1.63 -12.78 2.49
C ALA A 228 -0.48 -12.40 3.44
N ILE A 229 0.04 -11.17 3.34
CA ILE A 229 1.07 -10.67 4.27
C ILE A 229 0.50 -10.55 5.68
N LEU A 230 -0.72 -10.04 5.84
CA LEU A 230 -1.42 -9.93 7.12
C LEU A 230 -1.58 -11.31 7.77
N GLU A 231 -2.13 -12.27 7.04
CA GLU A 231 -2.33 -13.64 7.52
C GLU A 231 -1.00 -14.29 7.93
N THR A 232 0.01 -14.22 7.06
CA THR A 232 1.36 -14.75 7.36
C THR A 232 1.96 -14.10 8.61
N THR A 233 1.80 -12.78 8.76
CA THR A 233 2.33 -12.03 9.90
C THR A 233 1.65 -12.44 11.20
N LEU A 234 0.32 -12.60 11.20
CA LEU A 234 -0.44 -13.00 12.38
C LEU A 234 -0.09 -14.44 12.80
N ASN A 235 -0.04 -15.39 11.85
CA ASN A 235 0.37 -16.76 12.12
C ASN A 235 1.79 -16.82 12.72
N GLN A 236 2.68 -15.96 12.23
CA GLN A 236 4.05 -15.88 12.73
C GLN A 236 4.14 -15.27 14.14
N VAL A 237 3.25 -14.32 14.48
CA VAL A 237 3.12 -13.80 15.85
C VAL A 237 2.70 -14.91 16.80
N ASP A 238 1.72 -15.74 16.41
CA ASP A 238 1.28 -16.87 17.23
C ASP A 238 2.43 -17.87 17.46
N GLY A 239 3.22 -18.16 16.42
CA GLY A 239 4.40 -19.01 16.54
C GLY A 239 5.49 -18.45 17.46
N VAL A 240 5.68 -17.12 17.47
CA VAL A 240 6.59 -16.44 18.41
C VAL A 240 6.09 -16.57 19.85
N ILE A 241 4.80 -16.33 20.08
CA ILE A 241 4.19 -16.43 21.42
C ILE A 241 4.31 -17.87 21.93
N GLU A 242 4.02 -18.86 21.09
CA GLU A 242 4.16 -20.27 21.45
C GLU A 242 5.61 -20.60 21.79
N ALA A 243 6.58 -20.28 20.94
CA ALA A 243 7.99 -20.56 21.18
C ALA A 243 8.53 -19.86 22.44
N SER A 244 8.10 -18.61 22.69
CA SER A 244 8.45 -17.85 23.89
C SER A 244 7.93 -18.51 25.17
N SER A 245 6.73 -19.10 25.14
CA SER A 245 6.16 -19.80 26.31
C SER A 245 6.87 -21.10 26.69
N ARG A 246 7.67 -21.67 25.77
CA ARG A 246 8.38 -22.94 25.94
C ARG A 246 9.79 -22.79 26.53
N ILE A 247 10.26 -21.56 26.73
CA ILE A 247 11.56 -21.27 27.33
C ILE A 247 11.39 -20.62 28.70
N SER A 248 12.05 -21.16 29.73
CA SER A 248 11.84 -20.72 31.12
C SER A 248 13.13 -20.43 31.90
N LYS A 249 14.27 -21.01 31.49
CA LYS A 249 15.53 -20.89 32.23
C LYS A 249 16.30 -19.63 31.82
N ALA A 250 16.99 -18.99 32.77
CA ALA A 250 17.81 -17.81 32.51
C ALA A 250 19.20 -18.12 31.92
N ASP A 251 19.62 -19.39 31.88
CA ASP A 251 20.92 -19.80 31.34
C ASP A 251 20.74 -20.84 30.22
N PHE A 252 21.14 -20.47 29.01
CA PHE A 252 21.03 -21.31 27.81
C PHE A 252 21.81 -22.63 27.92
N SER A 253 22.91 -22.65 28.69
CA SER A 253 23.71 -23.86 28.88
C SER A 253 22.92 -24.97 29.59
N LEU A 254 21.95 -24.58 30.43
CA LEU A 254 21.08 -25.47 31.20
C LEU A 254 19.81 -25.91 30.45
N TYR A 255 19.65 -25.48 29.20
CA TYR A 255 18.51 -25.83 28.37
C TYR A 255 18.60 -27.29 27.94
N SER A 256 17.48 -27.99 28.03
CA SER A 256 17.25 -29.28 27.38
C SER A 256 17.34 -29.14 25.85
N ARG A 257 17.41 -30.28 25.16
CA ARG A 257 17.43 -30.29 23.68
C ARG A 257 16.19 -29.61 23.09
N GLU A 258 15.03 -29.82 23.73
CA GLU A 258 13.76 -29.21 23.33
C GLU A 258 13.77 -27.70 23.57
N GLU A 259 14.20 -27.23 24.73
CA GLU A 259 14.32 -25.79 25.03
C GLU A 259 15.29 -25.09 24.06
N LYS A 260 16.41 -25.73 23.69
CA LYS A 260 17.35 -25.19 22.70
C LYS A 260 16.73 -25.08 21.31
N LEU A 261 15.91 -26.06 20.92
CA LEU A 261 15.17 -26.03 19.66
C LEU A 261 14.18 -24.85 19.66
N TYR A 262 13.36 -24.71 20.70
CA TYR A 262 12.41 -23.60 20.80
C TYR A 262 13.06 -22.23 20.88
N ALA A 263 14.22 -22.10 21.54
CA ALA A 263 14.98 -20.86 21.54
C ALA A 263 15.48 -20.49 20.13
N GLY A 264 15.95 -21.49 19.36
CA GLY A 264 16.34 -21.28 17.96
C GLY A 264 15.15 -20.90 17.06
N ILE A 265 14.01 -21.59 17.24
CA ILE A 265 12.75 -21.25 16.57
C ILE A 265 12.35 -19.82 16.92
N LEU A 266 12.35 -19.44 18.20
CA LEU A 266 11.97 -18.10 18.67
C LEU A 266 12.79 -17.00 17.99
N VAL A 267 14.11 -17.15 17.94
CA VAL A 267 15.00 -16.16 17.29
C VAL A 267 14.71 -16.09 15.79
N ASN A 268 14.61 -17.23 15.12
CA ASN A 268 14.36 -17.28 13.68
C ASN A 268 12.97 -16.72 13.31
N THR A 269 11.95 -17.04 14.10
CA THR A 269 10.59 -16.58 13.86
C THR A 269 10.46 -15.08 14.14
N THR A 270 11.19 -14.56 15.13
CA THR A 270 11.33 -13.13 15.42
C THR A 270 12.05 -12.38 14.30
N LEU A 271 13.12 -12.95 13.74
CA LEU A 271 13.79 -12.40 12.56
C LEU A 271 12.85 -12.32 11.35
N THR A 272 12.08 -13.39 11.13
CA THR A 272 11.08 -13.42 10.07
C THR A 272 10.00 -12.35 10.27
N LEU A 273 9.52 -12.14 11.51
CA LEU A 273 8.60 -11.04 11.82
C LEU A 273 9.22 -9.67 11.52
N ALA A 274 10.48 -9.46 11.87
CA ALA A 274 11.18 -8.21 11.61
C ALA A 274 11.25 -7.92 10.10
N GLN A 275 11.54 -8.93 9.28
CA GLN A 275 11.54 -8.82 7.81
C GLN A 275 10.14 -8.56 7.25
N LEU A 276 9.09 -9.22 7.79
CA LEU A 276 7.71 -9.01 7.36
C LEU A 276 7.21 -7.58 7.64
N VAL A 277 7.71 -6.94 8.69
CA VAL A 277 7.43 -5.53 9.00
C VAL A 277 7.89 -4.59 7.89
N ASN A 278 8.98 -4.91 7.19
CA ASN A 278 9.51 -4.11 6.09
C ASN A 278 9.14 -4.61 4.69
N LYS A 279 8.36 -5.69 4.58
CA LYS A 279 8.02 -6.26 3.27
C LYS A 279 7.28 -5.24 2.39
N GLU A 280 7.82 -4.96 1.21
CA GLU A 280 7.23 -4.01 0.28
C GLU A 280 6.17 -4.66 -0.64
N LEU A 281 5.31 -3.82 -1.22
CA LEU A 281 4.28 -4.19 -2.18
C LEU A 281 4.79 -3.92 -3.61
N SER A 282 5.46 -4.92 -4.18
CA SER A 282 5.79 -4.94 -5.62
C SER A 282 4.54 -5.16 -6.48
N LEU A 283 4.50 -4.50 -7.64
CA LEU A 283 3.47 -4.63 -8.69
C LEU A 283 3.88 -5.58 -9.83
N ASP A 284 5.13 -6.03 -9.85
CA ASP A 284 5.76 -6.72 -10.98
C ASP A 284 5.93 -8.24 -10.73
N ASP A 285 5.30 -8.79 -9.68
CA ASP A 285 5.39 -10.22 -9.28
C ASP A 285 4.20 -11.05 -9.78
#